data_AF-A0A2V6NQN2-F1
#
_entry.id   AF-A0A2V6NQN2-F1
#
_cell.length_a   1.000
_cell.length_b   1.000
_cell.length_c   1.000
_cell.angle_alpha   90.00
_cell.angle_beta   90.00
_cell.angle_gamma   90.00
#
_symmetry.space_group_name_H-M   'P 1'
#
loop_
_entity.id
_entity.type
_entity.pdbx_description
1 polymer ?
#
loop_
_entity_poly.entity_id
_entity_poly.type
_entity_poly.pdbx_seq_one_letter_code
_entity_poly.pdbx_strand_id
1 'polypeptide(L)'
;CRTAKIILLDPESQCAIERVRTIGEHEITRDTLRTQVEQTVTFLRALPAAHQRIRLKLYPEPPVWKLAILGDHAWVRHYHPTLDVRVLPEYVFVHDQDPAGLFTAFYQCFVTRWNDPAIPEYDLLTGELVHREGQKEVGGAVPSS
;
A
#
# COMPACT_ATOMS: atom_id res chain seq x y z
N CYS A 1 -7.72 -19.80 -1.23
CA CYS A 1 -6.74 -19.25 -0.25
C CYS A 1 -6.71 -17.73 -0.38
N ARG A 2 -6.94 -16.97 0.69
CA ARG A 2 -6.91 -15.49 0.64
C ARG A 2 -5.47 -15.00 0.83
N THR A 3 -4.97 -14.22 -0.11
CA THR A 3 -3.68 -13.50 -0.02
C THR A 3 -3.94 -12.12 0.58
N ALA A 4 -3.21 -11.76 1.64
CA ALA A 4 -3.16 -10.41 2.18
C ALA A 4 -2.25 -9.54 1.30
N LYS A 5 -2.76 -8.38 0.90
CA LYS A 5 -2.06 -7.40 0.07
C LYS A 5 -1.88 -6.14 0.88
N ILE A 6 -0.64 -5.67 1.02
CA ILE A 6 -0.28 -4.54 1.86
C ILE A 6 0.51 -3.56 1.02
N ILE A 7 0.16 -2.28 1.08
CA ILE A 7 0.89 -1.20 0.42
C ILE A 7 1.22 -0.17 1.49
N LEU A 8 2.50 0.12 1.68
CA LEU A 8 2.99 1.12 2.63
C LEU A 8 3.70 2.25 1.90
N LEU A 9 3.61 3.47 2.44
CA LEU A 9 4.43 4.57 1.95
C LEU A 9 5.90 4.20 2.13
N ASP A 10 6.69 4.35 1.07
CA ASP A 10 8.14 4.18 1.13
C ASP A 10 8.73 5.26 2.06
N PRO A 11 9.35 4.89 3.20
CA PRO A 11 9.89 5.84 4.16
C PRO A 11 11.04 6.68 3.60
N GLU A 12 11.68 6.22 2.51
CA GLU A 12 12.80 6.88 1.85
C GLU A 12 12.36 7.75 0.67
N SER A 13 11.06 7.77 0.34
CA SER A 13 10.52 8.58 -0.76
C SER A 13 10.59 10.09 -0.47
N GLN A 14 10.69 10.89 -1.54
CA GLN A 14 10.62 12.35 -1.41
C GLN A 14 9.32 12.80 -0.73
N CYS A 15 8.19 12.13 -1.01
CA CYS A 15 6.93 12.47 -0.37
C CYS A 15 6.95 12.20 1.14
N ALA A 16 7.53 11.09 1.59
CA ALA A 16 7.68 10.79 3.01
C ALA A 16 8.51 11.88 3.72
N ILE A 17 9.59 12.34 3.07
CA ILE A 17 10.45 13.41 3.58
C ILE A 17 9.70 14.76 3.65
N GLU A 18 8.97 15.14 2.60
CA GLU A 18 8.19 16.38 2.60
C GLU A 18 7.06 16.35 3.63
N ARG A 19 6.48 15.18 3.88
CA ARG A 19 5.48 15.01 4.93
C ARG A 19 6.04 15.29 6.32
N VAL A 20 7.19 14.74 6.66
CA VAL A 20 7.88 15.00 7.93
C VAL A 20 8.09 16.50 8.14
N ARG A 21 8.46 17.22 7.08
CA ARG A 21 8.60 18.68 7.13
C ARG A 21 7.28 19.42 7.35
N THR A 22 6.19 18.91 6.79
CA THR A 22 4.90 19.62 6.73
C THR A 22 4.06 19.49 8.01
N ILE A 23 4.11 18.34 8.70
CA ILE A 23 3.26 18.12 9.90
C ILE A 23 3.71 18.97 11.09
N GLY A 24 5.00 19.31 11.19
CA GLY A 24 5.52 20.17 12.27
C GLY A 24 5.45 19.57 13.67
N GLU A 25 5.00 18.32 13.81
CA GLU A 25 5.03 17.57 15.07
C GLU A 25 6.42 16.96 15.29
N HIS A 26 7.04 17.26 16.43
CA HIS A 26 8.41 16.82 16.75
C HIS A 26 8.55 15.29 16.88
N GLU A 27 7.44 14.58 17.06
CA GLU A 27 7.42 13.12 17.17
C GLU A 27 7.51 12.41 15.81
N ILE A 28 7.14 13.08 14.71
CA ILE A 28 7.16 12.47 13.37
C ILE A 28 8.43 12.91 12.65
N THR A 29 9.45 12.07 12.75
CA THR A 29 10.73 12.26 12.07
C THR A 29 10.94 11.19 10.99
N ARG A 30 11.88 11.42 10.07
CA ARG A 30 12.28 10.41 9.07
C ARG A 30 12.68 9.09 9.74
N ASP A 31 13.45 9.16 10.83
CA ASP A 31 13.90 7.97 11.56
C ASP A 31 12.73 7.21 12.20
N THR A 32 11.74 7.91 12.75
CA THR A 32 10.54 7.25 13.29
C THR A 32 9.71 6.59 12.19
N LEU A 33 9.57 7.21 11.02
CA LEU A 33 8.85 6.61 9.90
C LEU A 33 9.56 5.36 9.37
N ARG A 34 10.89 5.43 9.19
CA ARG A 34 11.71 4.27 8.82
C ARG A 34 11.54 3.14 9.83
N THR A 35 11.64 3.46 11.12
CA THR A 35 11.46 2.49 12.23
C THR A 35 10.07 1.85 12.20
N GLN A 36 9.01 2.63 11.95
CA GLN A 36 7.63 2.10 11.87
C GLN A 36 7.47 1.11 10.70
N VAL A 37 8.07 1.41 9.55
CA VAL A 37 8.06 0.50 8.38
C VAL A 37 8.87 -0.76 8.68
N GLU A 38 10.06 -0.64 9.27
CA GLU A 38 10.90 -1.77 9.68
C GLU A 38 10.22 -2.68 10.72
N GLN A 39 9.53 -2.09 11.71
CA GLN A 39 8.74 -2.82 12.69
C GLN A 39 7.58 -3.56 12.03
N THR A 40 6.91 -2.92 11.07
CA THR A 40 5.84 -3.56 10.29
C THR A 40 6.38 -4.72 9.48
N VAL A 41 7.50 -4.56 8.77
CA VAL A 41 8.15 -5.63 8.01
C VAL A 41 8.56 -6.78 8.92
N THR A 42 9.18 -6.48 10.06
CA THR A 42 9.58 -7.48 11.07
C THR A 42 8.38 -8.28 11.57
N PHE A 43 7.29 -7.59 11.89
CA PHE A 43 6.04 -8.24 12.30
C PHE A 43 5.47 -9.13 11.19
N LEU A 44 5.39 -8.64 9.95
CA LEU A 44 4.87 -9.41 8.82
C LEU A 44 5.70 -10.66 8.54
N ARG A 45 7.03 -10.59 8.68
CA ARG A 45 7.96 -11.73 8.54
C ARG A 45 7.75 -12.81 9.59
N ALA A 46 7.39 -12.42 10.82
CA ALA A 46 7.16 -13.35 11.91
C ALA A 46 5.85 -14.15 11.76
N LEU A 47 4.95 -13.74 10.87
CA LEU A 47 3.69 -14.44 10.64
C LEU A 47 3.95 -15.79 9.91
N PRO A 48 3.35 -16.91 10.35
CA PRO A 48 3.56 -18.22 9.71
C PRO A 48 3.25 -18.26 8.20
N ALA A 49 2.44 -17.33 7.71
CA ALA A 49 2.01 -17.23 6.32
C ALA A 49 2.75 -16.14 5.52
N ALA A 50 3.75 -15.48 6.10
CA ALA A 50 4.44 -14.31 5.56
C ALA A 50 4.79 -14.48 4.07
N HIS A 51 5.43 -15.58 3.72
CA HIS A 51 6.01 -15.77 2.40
C HIS A 51 5.06 -16.45 1.39
N GLN A 52 3.94 -17.00 1.86
CA GLN A 52 2.99 -17.71 0.99
C GLN A 52 1.73 -16.90 0.71
N ARG A 53 1.34 -16.03 1.64
CA ARG A 53 0.03 -15.37 1.61
C ARG A 53 0.09 -13.89 1.91
N ILE A 54 1.25 -13.30 2.20
CA ILE A 54 1.38 -11.86 2.37
C ILE A 54 2.22 -11.31 1.22
N ARG A 55 1.74 -10.25 0.60
CA ARG A 55 2.47 -9.50 -0.40
C ARG A 55 2.52 -8.04 0.02
N LEU A 56 3.72 -7.46 -0.03
CA LEU A 56 3.98 -6.10 0.38
C LEU A 56 4.48 -5.30 -0.82
N LYS A 57 4.00 -4.06 -0.95
CA LYS A 57 4.52 -3.05 -1.87
C LYS A 57 4.90 -1.79 -1.09
N LEU A 58 5.97 -1.12 -1.52
CA LEU A 58 6.32 0.21 -1.04
C LEU A 58 6.09 1.21 -2.18
N TYR A 59 5.26 2.23 -1.98
CA TYR A 59 4.95 3.23 -3.02
C TYR A 59 5.50 4.61 -2.64
N PRO A 60 5.99 5.40 -3.61
CA PRO A 60 6.67 6.66 -3.32
C PRO A 60 5.75 7.89 -3.31
N GLU A 61 4.51 7.78 -3.79
CA GLU A 61 3.60 8.92 -3.91
C GLU A 61 2.91 9.30 -2.58
N PRO A 62 2.38 10.54 -2.45
CA PRO A 62 1.58 10.92 -1.29
C PRO A 62 0.35 10.00 -1.06
N PRO A 63 0.16 9.48 0.17
CA PRO A 63 -1.10 8.85 0.53
C PRO A 63 -2.23 9.88 0.47
N VAL A 64 -3.32 9.53 -0.20
CA VAL A 64 -4.60 10.25 -0.08
C VAL A 64 -5.50 9.58 0.97
N TRP A 65 -5.38 8.25 1.09
CA TRP A 65 -6.26 7.43 1.93
C TRP A 65 -5.43 6.46 2.75
N LYS A 66 -5.72 6.37 4.05
CA LYS A 66 -5.39 5.18 4.85
C LYS A 66 -6.57 4.22 4.73
N LEU A 67 -6.31 3.03 4.22
CA LEU A 67 -7.33 2.04 3.85
C LEU A 67 -7.02 0.69 4.50
N ALA A 68 -8.04 0.07 5.09
CA ALA A 68 -8.05 -1.35 5.42
C ALA A 68 -9.34 -1.96 4.91
N ILE A 69 -9.26 -3.05 4.16
CA ILE A 69 -10.43 -3.73 3.58
C ILE A 69 -10.42 -5.18 4.08
N LEU A 70 -11.50 -5.59 4.74
CA LEU A 70 -11.68 -6.94 5.25
C LEU A 70 -13.11 -7.40 5.00
N GLY A 71 -13.26 -8.40 4.13
CA GLY A 71 -14.58 -8.86 3.70
C GLY A 71 -15.35 -7.70 3.05
N ASP A 72 -16.54 -7.44 3.59
CA ASP A 72 -17.45 -6.42 3.07
C ASP A 72 -17.32 -5.06 3.77
N HIS A 73 -16.20 -4.83 4.47
CA HIS A 73 -15.98 -3.60 5.23
C HIS A 73 -14.69 -2.90 4.81
N ALA A 74 -14.75 -1.58 4.68
CA ALA A 74 -13.62 -0.70 4.43
C ALA A 74 -13.50 0.35 5.53
N TRP A 75 -12.37 0.37 6.25
CA TRP A 75 -11.99 1.42 7.18
C TRP A 75 -11.14 2.45 6.43
N VAL A 76 -11.55 3.70 6.51
CA VAL A 76 -10.99 4.79 5.72
C VAL A 76 -10.66 5.97 6.61
N ARG A 77 -9.45 6.51 6.45
CA ARG A 77 -9.11 7.87 6.88
C ARG A 77 -8.62 8.67 5.69
N HIS A 78 -9.14 9.88 5.52
CA HIS A 78 -8.61 10.84 4.54
C HIS A 78 -7.32 11.43 5.08
N TYR A 79 -6.23 11.32 4.32
CA TYR A 79 -4.92 11.78 4.75
C TYR A 79 -4.84 13.30 4.64
N HIS A 80 -4.56 13.99 5.75
CA HIS A 80 -4.31 15.42 5.74
C HIS A 80 -2.78 15.67 5.73
N PRO A 81 -2.27 16.56 4.87
CA PRO A 81 -0.82 16.79 4.75
C PRO A 81 -0.16 17.26 6.05
N THR A 82 -0.89 18.03 6.86
CA THR A 82 -0.35 18.68 8.07
C THR A 82 -0.76 18.01 9.39
N LEU A 83 -1.51 16.90 9.35
CA LEU A 83 -1.97 16.22 10.57
C LEU A 83 -1.44 14.78 10.61
N ASP A 84 -1.16 14.31 11.82
CA ASP A 84 -0.92 12.90 12.04
C ASP A 84 -2.16 12.06 11.71
N VAL A 85 -1.97 10.95 11.01
CA VAL A 85 -3.04 9.99 10.69
C VAL A 85 -3.71 9.40 11.93
N ARG A 86 -3.04 9.40 13.08
CA ARG A 86 -3.55 8.95 14.38
C ARG A 86 -4.73 9.80 14.86
N VAL A 87 -4.74 11.10 14.58
CA VAL A 87 -5.78 12.05 15.01
C VAL A 87 -6.91 12.23 13.98
N LEU A 88 -6.75 11.68 12.78
CA LEU A 88 -7.73 11.81 11.71
C LEU A 88 -8.98 10.95 11.99
N PRO A 89 -10.18 11.43 11.64
CA PRO A 89 -11.41 10.66 11.78
C PRO A 89 -11.35 9.38 10.94
N GLU A 90 -11.96 8.33 11.47
CA GLU A 90 -12.09 7.04 10.80
C GLU A 90 -13.55 6.77 10.46
N TYR A 91 -13.78 6.38 9.20
CA TYR A 91 -15.09 6.04 8.67
C TYR A 91 -15.09 4.58 8.26
N VAL A 92 -16.23 3.92 8.44
CA VAL A 92 -16.44 2.53 8.02
C VAL A 92 -17.54 2.50 6.97
N PHE A 93 -17.22 1.90 5.83
CA PHE A 93 -18.16 1.67 4.74
C PHE A 93 -18.42 0.17 4.60
N VAL A 94 -19.69 -0.20 4.49
CA VAL A 94 -20.12 -1.58 4.28
C VAL A 94 -20.52 -1.76 2.82
N HIS A 95 -20.15 -2.88 2.21
CA HIS A 95 -20.53 -3.19 0.85
C HIS A 95 -22.02 -3.61 0.78
N ASP A 96 -22.84 -2.78 0.15
CA ASP A 96 -24.27 -2.97 -0.05
C ASP A 96 -24.63 -3.47 -1.46
N GLN A 97 -23.63 -3.96 -2.22
CA GLN A 97 -23.74 -4.37 -3.63
C GLN A 97 -24.09 -3.25 -4.61
N ASP A 98 -24.21 -1.99 -4.18
CA ASP A 98 -24.39 -0.86 -5.09
C ASP A 98 -23.04 -0.49 -5.76
N PRO A 99 -22.93 -0.56 -7.10
CA PRO A 99 -21.71 -0.16 -7.79
C PRO A 99 -21.37 1.32 -7.62
N ALA A 100 -22.34 2.18 -7.28
CA ALA A 100 -22.13 3.59 -6.96
C ALA A 100 -21.74 3.83 -5.49
N GLY A 101 -21.72 2.78 -4.66
CA GLY A 101 -21.36 2.85 -3.26
C GLY A 101 -19.88 3.22 -3.03
N LEU A 102 -19.62 3.99 -1.97
CA LEU A 102 -18.27 4.43 -1.62
C LEU A 102 -17.32 3.27 -1.29
N PHE A 103 -17.84 2.15 -0.79
CA PHE A 103 -17.04 0.93 -0.63
C PHE A 103 -16.34 0.54 -1.94
N THR A 104 -17.11 0.49 -3.04
CA THR A 104 -16.62 0.11 -4.36
C THR A 104 -15.55 1.08 -4.84
N ALA A 105 -15.74 2.39 -4.63
CA ALA A 105 -14.76 3.42 -4.95
C ALA A 105 -13.44 3.23 -4.18
N PHE A 106 -13.49 3.02 -2.86
CA PHE A 106 -12.28 2.79 -2.05
C PHE A 106 -11.57 1.48 -2.40
N TYR A 107 -12.33 0.43 -2.70
CA TYR A 107 -11.77 -0.83 -3.19
C TYR A 107 -11.04 -0.63 -4.52
N GLN A 108 -11.63 0.10 -5.47
CA GLN A 108 -10.97 0.45 -6.73
C GLN A 108 -9.70 1.28 -6.51
N CYS A 109 -9.70 2.26 -5.60
CA CYS A 109 -8.49 2.99 -5.24
C CYS A 109 -7.35 2.06 -4.78
N PHE A 110 -7.67 1.06 -3.95
CA PHE A 110 -6.69 0.07 -3.50
C PHE A 110 -6.20 -0.82 -4.65
N VAL A 111 -7.11 -1.35 -5.47
CA VAL A 111 -6.79 -2.27 -6.57
C VAL A 111 -5.94 -1.57 -7.65
N THR A 112 -6.26 -0.33 -8.00
CA THR A 112 -5.50 0.46 -8.98
C THR A 112 -4.05 0.62 -8.54
N ARG A 113 -3.81 1.04 -7.28
CA ARG A 113 -2.44 1.12 -6.74
C ARG A 113 -1.79 -0.25 -6.64
N TRP A 114 -2.50 -1.27 -6.18
CA TRP A 114 -1.95 -2.62 -6.05
C TRP A 114 -1.42 -3.16 -7.39
N ASN A 115 -2.16 -2.92 -8.46
CA ASN A 115 -1.84 -3.42 -9.80
C ASN A 115 -0.87 -2.52 -10.57
N ASP A 116 -0.49 -1.36 -10.04
CA ASP A 116 0.48 -0.47 -10.67
C ASP A 116 1.86 -1.16 -10.73
N PRO A 117 2.41 -1.42 -11.94
CA PRO A 117 3.72 -2.06 -12.10
C PRO A 117 4.88 -1.13 -11.73
N ALA A 118 4.67 0.20 -11.67
CA ALA A 118 5.68 1.15 -11.24
C ALA A 118 5.98 1.03 -9.73
N ILE A 119 5.02 0.51 -8.96
CA ILE A 119 5.17 0.29 -7.52
C ILE A 119 5.84 -1.07 -7.26
N PRO A 120 7.09 -1.09 -6.77
CA PRO A 120 7.84 -2.33 -6.53
C PRO A 120 7.22 -3.16 -5.40
N GLU A 121 7.37 -4.48 -5.51
CA GLU A 121 7.08 -5.40 -4.41
C GLU A 121 8.27 -5.50 -3.48
N TYR A 122 8.01 -5.59 -2.18
CA TYR A 122 9.02 -5.82 -1.17
C TYR A 122 9.05 -7.30 -0.83
N ASP A 123 10.19 -7.95 -1.10
CA ASP A 123 10.38 -9.35 -0.77
C ASP A 123 10.62 -9.50 0.74
N LEU A 124 9.65 -10.10 1.43
CA LEU A 124 9.73 -10.31 2.87
C LEU A 124 10.83 -11.30 3.27
N LEU A 125 11.35 -12.15 2.39
CA LEU A 125 12.49 -13.05 2.68
C LEU A 125 13.81 -12.30 2.57
N THR A 126 14.06 -11.66 1.43
CA THR A 126 15.37 -11.06 1.13
C THR A 126 15.51 -9.65 1.68
N GLY A 127 14.38 -8.95 1.84
CA GLY A 127 14.34 -7.53 2.22
C GLY A 127 14.60 -6.57 1.07
N GLU A 128 14.53 -7.05 -0.16
CA GLU A 128 14.81 -6.26 -1.36
C GLU A 128 13.52 -5.77 -2.03
N LEU A 129 13.62 -4.64 -2.72
CA LEU A 129 12.57 -4.15 -3.61
C LEU A 129 12.74 -4.79 -4.99
N VAL A 130 11.69 -5.44 -5.47
CA VAL A 130 11.64 -6.17 -6.74
C VAL A 130 10.64 -5.50 -7.64
N HIS A 131 11.12 -4.98 -8.77
CA HIS A 131 10.25 -4.54 -9.86
C HIS A 131 9.83 -5.76 -10.67
N ARG A 132 8.52 -6.04 -10.73
CA ARG A 132 8.02 -6.96 -11.76
C ARG A 132 8.04 -6.22 -13.08
N GLU A 133 9.04 -6.54 -13.91
CA GLU A 133 8.91 -6.27 -15.33
C GLU A 133 7.59 -6.90 -15.78
N GLY A 134 6.69 -6.06 -16.33
CA GLY A 134 5.40 -6.54 -16.82
C GLY A 134 5.66 -7.71 -17.76
N GLN A 135 4.91 -8.81 -17.56
CA GLN A 135 4.89 -9.89 -18.54
C GLN A 135 4.55 -9.27 -19.89
N LYS A 136 5.56 -9.04 -20.74
CA LYS A 136 5.32 -8.83 -22.16
C LYS A 136 4.71 -10.12 -22.65
N GLU A 137 3.45 -10.08 -23.04
CA GLU A 137 2.90 -11.10 -23.92
C GLU A 137 3.85 -11.22 -25.11
N VAL A 138 4.56 -12.34 -25.18
CA VAL A 138 5.30 -12.72 -26.38
C VAL A 138 4.23 -13.12 -27.39
N GLY A 139 3.71 -12.12 -28.12
CA GLY A 139 2.93 -12.33 -29.33
C GLY A 139 3.81 -13.09 -30.32
N GLY A 140 3.57 -14.39 -30.43
CA GLY A 140 4.23 -15.26 -31.40
C GLY A 140 4.01 -14.71 -32.81
N ALA A 141 5.11 -14.41 -33.48
CA ALA A 141 5.13 -14.15 -34.90
C ALA A 141 4.62 -15.39 -35.65
N VAL A 142 3.58 -15.22 -36.45
CA VAL A 142 3.22 -16.19 -37.50
C VAL A 142 4.04 -15.81 -38.74
N PRO A 143 4.91 -16.67 -39.28
CA PRO A 143 5.52 -16.42 -40.57
C PRO A 143 4.52 -16.80 -41.66
N SER A 144 4.12 -15.82 -42.47
CA SER A 144 3.43 -16.06 -43.74
C SER A 144 4.43 -16.67 -44.72
N SER A 145 4.12 -17.87 -45.21
CA SER A 145 4.65 -18.40 -46.48
C SER A 145 3.76 -17.95 -47.64
#